data_AF-A0A2R6DPW3-F1
#
_entry.id   AF-A0A2R6DPW3-F1
#
_cell.length_a   1.000
_cell.length_b   1.000
_cell.length_c   1.000
_cell.angle_alpha   90.00
_cell.angle_beta   90.00
_cell.angle_gamma   90.00
#
_symmetry.space_group_name_H-M   'P 1'
#
loop_
_entity.id
_entity.type
_entity.pdbx_description
1 polymer ?
#
loop_
_entity_poly.entity_id
_entity_poly.type
_entity_poly.pdbx_seq_one_letter_code
_entity_poly.pdbx_strand_id
1 'polypeptide(L)'
;MAATRNRRRAIRVTLLVLSVTIVGVGSFTPVASGAPTELDSCTAITEPGRYVLGEDLTNATPTEEAGISDLRACIVVRSSDVTFDGAGRTIDAPAGTADAAGVVVTNDERTLTNVTVRRLTVTDWTFGIGYINATDGAIRDTTATSNSLSGIEAANADRTDFANNTLRLNSVAGLVLAADSEDAVLSDNTASNNLVAGLAVSEAENTTLTDNLAETNGFAGIALVNASASVLTNNTVTDTRANTHSPVGVGESAGLFLANTTNSEIENTTATTNKNGLFAIGAAGPALANNSVTSNSDVGINVEASSDVTVTRNVVRSNGGGIGLDSSENSTIANNVVDANSVDGISLFAADDTLLSNNSAASNGAFGLLVEGSNDTVLSDNTARTNALAGIALVEANASTLSDNAATANRNEGLLLVDSPGAVLMENTANRNADGLRIDDTADTVALFNTVAENDGDGIRLNNSTDTALALNTVARNANGGIAVADSNRLLLLLNILGGDGERAVEITDSESVLRLDSFDDLEALLGEVLDG
;
A
#
# COMPACT_ATOMS: atom_id res chain seq x y z
N MET A 1 -33.27 -29.56 -19.33
CA MET A 1 -33.24 -30.60 -18.28
C MET A 1 -32.24 -30.14 -17.22
N ALA A 2 -32.73 -30.02 -15.98
CA ALA A 2 -32.05 -29.81 -14.70
C ALA A 2 -30.93 -28.75 -14.62
N ALA A 3 -31.34 -27.49 -14.42
CA ALA A 3 -30.56 -26.48 -13.72
C ALA A 3 -31.10 -26.38 -12.28
N THR A 4 -30.30 -26.73 -11.28
CA THR A 4 -30.61 -26.48 -9.86
C THR A 4 -29.98 -25.16 -9.45
N ARG A 5 -30.76 -24.08 -9.63
CA ARG A 5 -30.56 -22.78 -8.98
C ARG A 5 -30.74 -22.95 -7.47
N ASN A 6 -29.68 -22.81 -6.68
CA ASN A 6 -29.81 -22.52 -5.26
C ASN A 6 -29.73 -21.01 -5.03
N ARG A 7 -30.84 -20.48 -4.54
CA ARG A 7 -31.09 -19.06 -4.28
C ARG A 7 -30.31 -18.61 -3.05
N ARG A 8 -29.24 -17.82 -3.22
CA ARG A 8 -28.75 -16.95 -2.13
C ARG A 8 -29.77 -15.84 -1.93
N ARG A 9 -30.52 -15.86 -0.83
CA ARG A 9 -31.35 -14.74 -0.40
C ARG A 9 -30.44 -13.75 0.30
N ALA A 10 -30.12 -12.66 -0.40
CA ALA A 10 -29.64 -11.44 0.22
C ALA A 10 -30.73 -10.92 1.16
N ILE A 11 -30.41 -10.77 2.44
CA ILE A 11 -31.18 -9.98 3.39
C ILE A 11 -30.32 -8.75 3.69
N ARG A 12 -30.55 -7.68 2.91
CA ARG A 12 -30.13 -6.33 3.29
C ARG A 12 -31.10 -5.83 4.34
N VAL A 13 -30.63 -5.61 5.57
CA VAL A 13 -31.31 -4.78 6.56
C VAL A 13 -30.38 -3.63 6.90
N THR A 14 -30.65 -2.48 6.28
CA THR A 14 -30.10 -1.19 6.71
C THR A 14 -31.00 -0.67 7.82
N LEU A 15 -30.48 -0.62 9.05
CA LEU A 15 -31.00 0.29 10.08
C LEU A 15 -29.90 0.64 11.07
N LEU A 16 -29.30 1.80 10.82
CA LEU A 16 -28.46 2.55 11.74
C LEU A 16 -29.34 3.02 12.91
N VAL A 17 -29.14 2.43 14.09
CA VAL A 17 -29.55 3.03 15.37
C VAL A 17 -28.36 2.92 16.31
N LEU A 18 -27.75 4.07 16.57
CA LEU A 18 -26.78 4.26 17.64
C LEU A 18 -27.51 4.09 18.98
N SER A 19 -27.46 2.91 19.58
CA SER A 19 -27.83 2.70 20.97
C SER A 19 -26.58 2.33 21.76
N VAL A 20 -26.12 3.26 22.59
CA VAL A 20 -25.23 2.95 23.72
C VAL A 20 -26.05 2.08 24.69
N THR A 21 -26.00 0.76 24.49
CA THR A 21 -26.37 -0.18 25.54
C THR A 21 -25.18 -0.30 26.47
N ILE A 22 -25.29 0.31 27.64
CA ILE A 22 -24.55 -0.10 28.82
C ILE A 22 -24.80 -1.61 28.93
N VAL A 23 -23.78 -2.41 28.59
CA VAL A 23 -23.77 -3.84 28.84
C VAL A 23 -24.05 -3.99 30.33
N GLY A 24 -25.24 -4.52 30.64
CA GLY A 24 -25.52 -5.01 31.97
C GLY A 24 -24.39 -5.97 32.31
N VAL A 25 -23.66 -5.67 33.38
CA VAL A 25 -22.75 -6.60 34.03
C VAL A 25 -23.53 -7.88 34.32
N GLY A 26 -23.49 -8.80 33.36
CA GLY A 26 -23.74 -10.21 33.61
C GLY A 26 -22.78 -10.58 34.71
N SER A 27 -23.34 -11.02 35.84
CA SER A 27 -22.56 -11.50 36.96
C SER A 27 -21.57 -12.54 36.44
N PHE A 28 -20.29 -12.15 36.35
CA PHE A 28 -19.20 -13.10 36.26
C PHE A 28 -19.32 -13.99 37.49
N THR A 29 -19.87 -15.18 37.32
CA THR A 29 -19.60 -16.24 38.28
C THR A 29 -18.12 -16.55 38.07
N PRO A 30 -17.26 -16.38 39.10
CA PRO A 30 -15.87 -16.71 38.94
C PRO A 30 -15.79 -18.21 38.63
N VAL A 31 -15.10 -18.55 37.54
CA VAL A 31 -14.69 -19.93 37.27
C VAL A 31 -14.07 -20.49 38.54
N ALA A 32 -14.55 -21.66 38.97
CA ALA A 32 -14.23 -22.27 40.24
C ALA A 32 -12.72 -22.28 40.52
N SER A 33 -12.38 -21.94 41.76
CA SER A 33 -11.04 -21.80 42.34
C SER A 33 -10.31 -23.15 42.54
N GLY A 34 -10.37 -24.05 41.57
CA GLY A 34 -9.61 -25.30 41.58
C GLY A 34 -8.14 -25.06 41.28
N ALA A 35 -7.27 -25.89 41.86
CA ALA A 35 -5.89 -26.02 41.38
C ALA A 35 -5.93 -26.44 39.89
N PRO A 36 -5.03 -25.92 39.04
CA PRO A 36 -5.00 -26.33 37.63
C PRO A 36 -4.73 -27.83 37.51
N THR A 37 -5.38 -28.47 36.55
CA THR A 37 -5.16 -29.88 36.19
C THR A 37 -3.81 -29.99 35.48
N GLU A 38 -2.90 -30.78 36.02
CA GLU A 38 -1.59 -31.02 35.42
C GLU A 38 -1.69 -32.05 34.28
N LEU A 39 -1.00 -31.78 33.17
CA LEU A 39 -0.90 -32.66 32.01
C LEU A 39 0.56 -33.08 31.82
N ASP A 40 0.82 -34.37 31.75
CA ASP A 40 2.15 -34.99 31.61
C ASP A 40 2.28 -35.81 30.31
N SER A 41 1.23 -35.82 29.49
CA SER A 41 1.16 -36.58 28.25
C SER A 41 0.17 -35.98 27.26
N CYS A 42 0.26 -36.39 26.00
CA CYS A 42 -0.73 -36.02 24.98
C CYS A 42 -2.14 -36.42 25.42
N THR A 43 -3.08 -35.48 25.40
CA THR A 43 -4.36 -35.56 26.10
C THR A 43 -5.43 -34.71 25.41
N ALA A 44 -6.66 -35.21 25.36
CA ALA A 44 -7.84 -34.41 25.05
C ALA A 44 -8.41 -33.70 26.29
N ILE A 45 -8.56 -32.38 26.23
CA ILE A 45 -9.23 -31.56 27.23
C ILE A 45 -10.71 -31.42 26.86
N THR A 46 -11.58 -32.18 27.52
CA THR A 46 -13.02 -32.23 27.20
C THR A 46 -13.92 -31.46 28.17
N GLU A 47 -13.37 -30.98 29.29
CA GLU A 47 -14.11 -30.24 30.31
C GLU A 47 -13.58 -28.82 30.47
N PRO A 48 -14.44 -27.84 30.84
CA PRO A 48 -14.00 -26.50 31.20
C PRO A 48 -13.00 -26.50 32.35
N GLY A 49 -12.05 -25.57 32.36
CA GLY A 49 -11.13 -25.43 33.48
C GLY A 49 -9.75 -24.91 33.12
N ARG A 50 -8.86 -24.96 34.12
CA ARG A 50 -7.47 -24.53 33.99
C ARG A 50 -6.58 -25.76 33.92
N TYR A 51 -5.78 -25.83 32.87
CA TYR A 51 -4.86 -26.93 32.59
C TYR A 51 -3.44 -26.37 32.51
N VAL A 52 -2.48 -27.10 33.07
CA VAL A 52 -1.07 -26.71 33.07
C VAL A 52 -0.21 -27.87 32.59
N LEU A 53 0.77 -27.61 31.72
CA LEU A 53 1.73 -28.63 31.33
C LEU A 53 2.74 -28.87 32.47
N GLY A 54 2.88 -30.14 32.89
CA GLY A 54 3.71 -30.57 34.02
C GLY A 54 5.17 -30.82 33.67
N GLU A 55 5.44 -31.25 32.44
CA GLU A 55 6.78 -31.52 31.91
C GLU A 55 6.87 -31.28 30.40
N ASP A 56 8.09 -31.21 29.86
CA ASP A 56 8.28 -31.12 28.41
C ASP A 56 7.85 -32.44 27.75
N LEU A 57 7.03 -32.35 26.69
CA LEU A 57 6.62 -33.51 25.90
C LEU A 57 7.54 -33.64 24.69
N THR A 58 8.64 -34.38 24.84
CA THR A 58 9.64 -34.57 23.77
C THR A 58 9.34 -35.78 22.89
N ASN A 59 9.54 -35.67 21.58
CA ASN A 59 9.17 -36.72 20.61
C ASN A 59 7.73 -37.23 20.81
N ALA A 60 6.82 -36.31 21.11
CA ALA A 60 5.43 -36.59 21.34
C ALA A 60 4.80 -37.22 20.09
N THR A 61 4.13 -38.35 20.28
CA THR A 61 3.33 -38.96 19.21
C THR A 61 1.93 -38.35 19.26
N PRO A 62 1.38 -37.81 18.16
CA PRO A 62 0.03 -37.26 18.14
C PRO A 62 -1.00 -38.39 18.29
N THR A 63 -1.52 -38.57 19.49
CA THR A 63 -2.50 -39.63 19.81
C THR A 63 -3.94 -39.19 19.64
N GLU A 64 -4.21 -37.89 19.64
CA GLU A 64 -5.57 -37.39 19.69
C GLU A 64 -6.07 -37.02 18.30
N GLU A 65 -7.23 -37.53 17.91
CA GLU A 65 -7.88 -37.11 16.66
C GLU A 65 -8.44 -35.70 16.82
N ALA A 66 -8.12 -34.81 15.87
CA ALA A 66 -8.60 -33.44 15.88
C ALA A 66 -10.03 -33.30 15.31
N GLY A 67 -10.53 -34.29 14.57
CA GLY A 67 -11.85 -34.23 13.94
C GLY A 67 -11.88 -33.37 12.66
N ILE A 68 -10.71 -32.99 12.15
CA ILE A 68 -10.54 -32.19 10.94
C ILE A 68 -9.67 -32.98 9.97
N SER A 69 -10.30 -33.61 8.96
CA SER A 69 -9.61 -34.54 8.06
C SER A 69 -8.90 -35.66 8.87
N ASP A 70 -7.72 -36.08 8.44
CA ASP A 70 -6.87 -37.08 9.10
C ASP A 70 -5.88 -36.46 10.13
N LEU A 71 -6.08 -35.20 10.52
CA LEU A 71 -5.18 -34.49 11.44
C LEU A 71 -5.24 -35.09 12.86
N ARG A 72 -4.06 -35.35 13.42
CA ARG A 72 -3.90 -35.72 14.83
C ARG A 72 -3.11 -34.66 15.59
N ALA A 73 -3.30 -34.59 16.90
CA ALA A 73 -2.56 -33.67 17.75
C ALA A 73 -2.07 -34.30 19.04
N CYS A 74 -1.11 -33.65 19.70
CA CYS A 74 -0.73 -34.04 21.06
C CYS A 74 -1.77 -33.56 22.08
N ILE A 75 -2.14 -32.29 22.06
CA ILE A 75 -3.19 -31.74 22.92
C ILE A 75 -4.38 -31.31 22.08
N VAL A 76 -5.60 -31.80 22.40
CA VAL A 76 -6.83 -31.33 21.75
C VAL A 76 -7.76 -30.72 22.77
N VAL A 77 -8.06 -29.43 22.65
CA VAL A 77 -9.07 -28.73 23.47
C VAL A 77 -10.42 -28.83 22.78
N ARG A 78 -11.36 -29.51 23.43
CA ARG A 78 -12.73 -29.76 22.93
C ARG A 78 -13.81 -29.05 23.74
N SER A 79 -13.44 -28.28 24.77
CA SER A 79 -14.38 -27.59 25.64
C SER A 79 -14.17 -26.08 25.62
N SER A 80 -15.25 -25.35 25.87
CA SER A 80 -15.23 -23.91 26.08
C SER A 80 -14.76 -23.60 27.50
N ASP A 81 -14.43 -22.34 27.77
CA ASP A 81 -13.97 -21.88 29.09
C ASP A 81 -12.72 -22.65 29.58
N VAL A 82 -11.77 -22.84 28.67
CA VAL A 82 -10.51 -23.55 28.93
C VAL A 82 -9.35 -22.58 28.90
N THR A 83 -8.50 -22.61 29.93
CA THR A 83 -7.15 -22.04 29.86
C THR A 83 -6.15 -23.18 29.87
N PHE A 84 -5.49 -23.41 28.74
CA PHE A 84 -4.33 -24.28 28.65
C PHE A 84 -3.04 -23.48 28.72
N ASP A 85 -2.24 -23.77 29.74
CA ASP A 85 -1.04 -23.04 30.08
C ASP A 85 0.18 -23.96 30.03
N GLY A 86 1.07 -23.78 29.05
CA GLY A 86 2.27 -24.59 28.94
C GLY A 86 3.30 -24.34 30.03
N ALA A 87 3.13 -23.30 30.85
CA ALA A 87 4.08 -22.96 31.91
C ALA A 87 5.55 -22.82 31.45
N GLY A 88 5.76 -22.39 30.20
CA GLY A 88 7.07 -22.20 29.55
C GLY A 88 7.68 -23.47 28.96
N ARG A 89 6.95 -24.58 28.97
CA ARG A 89 7.43 -25.90 28.52
C ARG A 89 7.19 -26.15 27.04
N THR A 90 7.81 -27.22 26.54
CA THR A 90 7.85 -27.58 25.13
C THR A 90 6.94 -28.77 24.82
N ILE A 91 6.24 -28.70 23.69
CA ILE A 91 5.57 -29.82 23.03
C ILE A 91 6.26 -30.02 21.67
N ASP A 92 7.04 -31.08 21.57
CA ASP A 92 7.97 -31.35 20.47
C ASP A 92 7.65 -32.69 19.81
N ALA A 93 7.52 -32.71 18.49
CA ALA A 93 7.33 -33.93 17.71
C ALA A 93 8.65 -34.45 17.13
N PRO A 94 8.74 -35.74 16.75
CA PRO A 94 9.85 -36.18 15.92
C PRO A 94 9.92 -35.34 14.63
N ALA A 95 11.12 -34.88 14.26
CA ALA A 95 11.31 -34.08 13.06
C ALA A 95 10.74 -34.77 11.81
N GLY A 96 9.95 -34.04 11.03
CA GLY A 96 9.28 -34.55 9.83
C GLY A 96 7.96 -35.27 10.10
N THR A 97 7.36 -35.11 11.30
CA THR A 97 6.01 -35.60 11.57
C THR A 97 5.00 -34.88 10.66
N ALA A 98 4.38 -35.65 9.76
CA ALA A 98 3.35 -35.17 8.85
C ALA A 98 1.96 -35.27 9.48
N ASP A 99 1.04 -34.44 9.00
CA ASP A 99 -0.38 -34.42 9.35
C ASP A 99 -0.65 -34.37 10.86
N ALA A 100 0.17 -33.58 11.58
CA ALA A 100 0.12 -33.51 13.03
C ALA A 100 0.29 -32.10 13.59
N ALA A 101 -0.32 -31.85 14.75
CA ALA A 101 -0.24 -30.58 15.46
C ALA A 101 0.15 -30.72 16.94
N GLY A 102 0.80 -29.70 17.49
CA GLY A 102 1.15 -29.68 18.92
C GLY A 102 -0.10 -29.51 19.77
N VAL A 103 -0.86 -28.45 19.51
CA VAL A 103 -2.13 -28.15 20.17
C VAL A 103 -3.20 -27.87 19.12
N VAL A 104 -4.40 -28.41 19.30
CA VAL A 104 -5.56 -28.04 18.47
C VAL A 104 -6.73 -27.67 19.36
N VAL A 105 -7.30 -26.48 19.14
CA VAL A 105 -8.58 -26.05 19.70
C VAL A 105 -9.64 -26.28 18.63
N THR A 106 -10.55 -27.22 18.87
CA THR A 106 -11.62 -27.54 17.91
C THR A 106 -12.71 -28.43 18.55
N ASN A 107 -13.92 -28.32 18.02
CA ASN A 107 -15.02 -29.22 18.35
C ASN A 107 -15.93 -29.44 17.12
N ASP A 108 -16.28 -30.70 16.88
CA ASP A 108 -17.02 -31.12 15.69
C ASP A 108 -18.52 -30.80 15.77
N GLU A 109 -19.04 -30.52 16.97
CA GLU A 109 -20.46 -30.33 17.25
C GLU A 109 -20.85 -28.85 17.39
N ARG A 110 -19.90 -27.99 17.78
CA ARG A 110 -20.15 -26.57 18.10
C ARG A 110 -18.90 -25.72 18.04
N THR A 111 -19.07 -24.43 17.79
CA THR A 111 -18.03 -23.42 17.98
C THR A 111 -17.65 -23.33 19.47
N LEU A 112 -16.35 -23.35 19.76
CA LEU A 112 -15.84 -23.16 21.12
C LEU A 112 -15.77 -21.67 21.46
N THR A 113 -15.96 -21.31 22.73
CA THR A 113 -15.75 -19.93 23.21
C THR A 113 -14.81 -19.89 24.40
N ASN A 114 -14.11 -18.78 24.60
CA ASN A 114 -13.29 -18.53 25.79
C ASN A 114 -12.21 -19.61 26.02
N VAL A 115 -11.48 -19.93 24.95
CA VAL A 115 -10.33 -20.84 25.01
C VAL A 115 -9.04 -20.03 24.89
N THR A 116 -8.18 -20.13 25.90
CA THR A 116 -6.85 -19.52 25.91
C THR A 116 -5.78 -20.61 25.86
N VAL A 117 -4.86 -20.52 24.89
CA VAL A 117 -3.61 -21.29 24.85
C VAL A 117 -2.45 -20.33 25.09
N ARG A 118 -1.56 -20.63 26.05
CA ARG A 118 -0.47 -19.69 26.38
C ARG A 118 0.79 -20.32 26.93
N ARG A 119 1.89 -19.56 26.86
CA ARG A 119 3.18 -19.84 27.53
C ARG A 119 3.71 -21.25 27.23
N LEU A 120 3.83 -21.60 25.96
CA LEU A 120 4.45 -22.86 25.54
C LEU A 120 5.39 -22.65 24.36
N THR A 121 6.23 -23.65 24.11
CA THR A 121 6.94 -23.82 22.85
C THR A 121 6.34 -25.00 22.10
N VAL A 122 5.99 -24.83 20.84
CA VAL A 122 5.58 -25.92 19.93
C VAL A 122 6.55 -26.00 18.76
N THR A 123 7.09 -27.19 18.50
CA THR A 123 8.11 -27.39 17.46
C THR A 123 7.99 -28.73 16.76
N ASP A 124 8.44 -28.75 15.50
CA ASP A 124 8.55 -29.93 14.64
C ASP A 124 7.21 -30.58 14.23
N TRP A 125 6.11 -29.81 14.33
CA TRP A 125 4.77 -30.21 13.90
C TRP A 125 4.49 -29.79 12.46
N THR A 126 3.37 -30.25 11.90
CA THR A 126 2.82 -29.68 10.65
C THR A 126 2.38 -28.24 10.91
N PHE A 127 1.55 -28.02 11.91
CA PHE A 127 1.38 -26.69 12.51
C PHE A 127 1.51 -26.77 14.02
N GLY A 128 2.13 -25.74 14.61
CA GLY A 128 2.37 -25.73 16.05
C GLY A 128 1.08 -25.70 16.85
N ILE A 129 0.19 -24.75 16.53
CA ILE A 129 -1.14 -24.63 17.12
C ILE A 129 -2.19 -24.46 16.03
N GLY A 130 -3.24 -25.28 16.05
CA GLY A 130 -4.47 -25.08 15.29
C GLY A 130 -5.55 -24.45 16.17
N TYR A 131 -6.14 -23.33 15.77
CA TYR A 131 -7.24 -22.66 16.49
C TYR A 131 -8.45 -22.52 15.57
N ILE A 132 -9.33 -23.52 15.63
CA ILE A 132 -10.29 -23.77 14.55
C ILE A 132 -11.70 -23.79 15.11
N ASN A 133 -12.60 -23.01 14.48
CA ASN A 133 -14.00 -22.89 14.87
C ASN A 133 -14.16 -22.52 16.36
N ALA A 134 -13.50 -21.43 16.76
CA ALA A 134 -13.47 -20.97 18.13
C ALA A 134 -13.45 -19.44 18.21
N THR A 135 -14.15 -18.86 19.19
CA THR A 135 -14.38 -17.42 19.30
C THR A 135 -14.15 -16.88 20.71
N ASP A 136 -13.94 -15.57 20.86
CA ASP A 136 -13.52 -14.91 22.11
C ASP A 136 -12.46 -15.68 22.91
N GLY A 137 -11.40 -16.10 22.24
CA GLY A 137 -10.27 -16.74 22.89
C GLY A 137 -8.97 -16.02 22.66
N ALA A 138 -7.87 -16.73 22.93
CA ALA A 138 -6.55 -16.17 22.71
C ALA A 138 -5.46 -17.21 22.55
N ILE A 139 -4.44 -16.84 21.78
CA ILE A 139 -3.12 -17.46 21.81
C ILE A 139 -2.10 -16.40 22.19
N ARG A 140 -1.42 -16.59 23.32
CA ARG A 140 -0.50 -15.57 23.82
C ARG A 140 0.77 -16.09 24.46
N ASP A 141 1.81 -15.27 24.46
CA ASP A 141 3.10 -15.57 25.10
C ASP A 141 3.71 -16.91 24.62
N THR A 142 3.50 -17.28 23.37
CA THR A 142 3.84 -18.62 22.85
C THR A 142 4.94 -18.54 21.79
N THR A 143 5.80 -19.55 21.76
CA THR A 143 6.77 -19.75 20.68
C THR A 143 6.32 -20.88 19.78
N ALA A 144 6.11 -20.61 18.49
CA ALA A 144 5.88 -21.64 17.49
C ALA A 144 7.03 -21.63 16.48
N THR A 145 7.81 -22.71 16.44
CA THR A 145 9.05 -22.75 15.66
C THR A 145 9.22 -24.03 14.87
N SER A 146 9.92 -23.96 13.74
CA SER A 146 10.37 -25.15 12.99
C SER A 146 9.25 -26.08 12.55
N ASN A 147 8.05 -25.54 12.30
CA ASN A 147 6.91 -26.32 11.82
C ASN A 147 6.94 -26.42 10.29
N SER A 148 6.48 -27.54 9.75
CA SER A 148 6.53 -27.85 8.32
C SER A 148 5.46 -27.15 7.49
N LEU A 149 4.48 -26.49 8.13
CA LEU A 149 3.62 -25.45 7.56
C LEU A 149 3.70 -24.16 8.40
N SER A 150 2.74 -23.95 9.29
CA SER A 150 2.55 -22.69 10.02
C SER A 150 2.91 -22.82 11.50
N GLY A 151 3.35 -21.75 12.14
CA GLY A 151 3.48 -21.72 13.60
C GLY A 151 2.11 -21.81 14.27
N ILE A 152 1.21 -20.92 13.88
CA ILE A 152 -0.20 -20.88 14.29
C ILE A 152 -1.07 -20.91 13.03
N GLU A 153 -2.07 -21.78 13.00
CA GLU A 153 -3.10 -21.85 11.97
C GLU A 153 -4.47 -21.57 12.62
N ALA A 154 -5.10 -20.46 12.26
CA ALA A 154 -6.38 -20.04 12.81
C ALA A 154 -7.44 -19.94 11.70
N ALA A 155 -8.60 -20.57 11.92
CA ALA A 155 -9.67 -20.62 10.93
C ALA A 155 -11.05 -20.53 11.59
N ASN A 156 -11.92 -19.64 11.12
CA ASN A 156 -13.16 -19.26 11.81
C ASN A 156 -12.87 -18.90 13.29
N ALA A 157 -11.92 -17.98 13.49
CA ALA A 157 -11.32 -17.65 14.77
C ALA A 157 -11.79 -16.28 15.29
N ASP A 158 -13.10 -16.05 15.30
CA ASP A 158 -13.66 -14.70 15.48
C ASP A 158 -13.33 -14.11 16.85
N ARG A 159 -13.01 -12.81 16.87
CA ARG A 159 -12.75 -12.06 18.12
C ARG A 159 -11.68 -12.72 18.99
N THR A 160 -10.64 -13.26 18.34
CA THR A 160 -9.53 -13.96 19.00
C THR A 160 -8.30 -13.08 19.05
N ASP A 161 -7.66 -13.04 20.23
CA ASP A 161 -6.42 -12.30 20.45
C ASP A 161 -5.19 -13.19 20.22
N PHE A 162 -4.37 -12.85 19.23
CA PHE A 162 -3.04 -13.43 19.01
C PHE A 162 -1.99 -12.43 19.48
N ALA A 163 -1.51 -12.58 20.71
CA ALA A 163 -0.71 -11.55 21.38
C ALA A 163 0.66 -12.03 21.86
N ASN A 164 1.72 -11.26 21.61
CA ASN A 164 3.06 -11.51 22.15
C ASN A 164 3.58 -12.92 21.80
N ASN A 165 3.41 -13.36 20.55
CA ASN A 165 3.91 -14.66 20.09
C ASN A 165 5.22 -14.51 19.31
N THR A 166 6.10 -15.50 19.44
CA THR A 166 7.33 -15.63 18.65
C THR A 166 7.15 -16.75 17.62
N LEU A 167 7.08 -16.39 16.34
CA LEU A 167 6.64 -17.27 15.25
C LEU A 167 7.72 -17.38 14.19
N ARG A 168 8.58 -18.41 14.28
CA ARG A 168 9.83 -18.41 13.50
C ARG A 168 10.20 -19.73 12.85
N LEU A 169 10.98 -19.66 11.77
CA LEU A 169 11.52 -20.85 11.08
C LEU A 169 10.43 -21.83 10.60
N ASN A 170 9.22 -21.34 10.34
CA ASN A 170 8.15 -22.17 9.79
C ASN A 170 8.21 -22.16 8.25
N SER A 171 7.80 -23.28 7.63
CA SER A 171 7.99 -23.49 6.19
C SER A 171 6.93 -22.81 5.32
N VAL A 172 5.86 -22.27 5.93
CA VAL A 172 4.89 -21.41 5.24
C VAL A 172 4.81 -20.08 5.99
N ALA A 173 4.13 -20.04 7.13
CA ALA A 173 3.90 -18.78 7.83
C ALA A 173 4.19 -18.85 9.33
N GLY A 174 4.48 -17.70 9.94
CA GLY A 174 4.48 -17.60 11.39
C GLY A 174 3.07 -17.82 11.95
N LEU A 175 2.10 -17.06 11.46
CA LEU A 175 0.68 -17.21 11.77
C LEU A 175 -0.16 -17.01 10.49
N VAL A 176 -1.17 -17.85 10.33
CA VAL A 176 -2.24 -17.71 9.32
C VAL A 176 -3.57 -17.52 10.04
N LEU A 177 -4.30 -16.44 9.71
CA LEU A 177 -5.69 -16.22 10.07
C LEU A 177 -6.54 -16.33 8.81
N ALA A 178 -7.51 -17.23 8.80
CA ALA A 178 -8.27 -17.53 7.59
C ALA A 178 -9.75 -17.90 7.81
N ALA A 179 -10.42 -18.24 6.69
CA ALA A 179 -11.75 -18.82 6.63
C ALA A 179 -12.82 -17.97 7.32
N ASP A 180 -13.08 -16.79 6.75
CA ASP A 180 -14.11 -15.83 7.17
C ASP A 180 -13.98 -15.42 8.65
N SER A 181 -12.75 -15.39 9.19
CA SER A 181 -12.54 -14.92 10.57
C SER A 181 -12.85 -13.44 10.68
N GLU A 182 -13.59 -13.04 11.72
CA GLU A 182 -13.99 -11.64 11.96
C GLU A 182 -13.39 -11.08 13.26
N ASP A 183 -13.09 -9.79 13.29
CA ASP A 183 -12.74 -9.03 14.51
C ASP A 183 -11.51 -9.57 15.29
N ALA A 184 -10.60 -10.29 14.64
CA ALA A 184 -9.40 -10.81 15.28
C ALA A 184 -8.35 -9.71 15.52
N VAL A 185 -7.54 -9.87 16.57
CA VAL A 185 -6.48 -8.92 16.93
C VAL A 185 -5.14 -9.63 17.00
N LEU A 186 -4.19 -9.20 16.16
CA LEU A 186 -2.80 -9.65 16.19
C LEU A 186 -1.96 -8.51 16.76
N SER A 187 -1.44 -8.68 17.98
CA SER A 187 -0.68 -7.64 18.69
C SER A 187 0.68 -8.13 19.18
N ASP A 188 1.69 -7.28 19.09
CA ASP A 188 3.01 -7.52 19.67
C ASP A 188 3.68 -8.84 19.22
N ASN A 189 3.32 -9.37 18.04
CA ASN A 189 3.90 -10.63 17.56
C ASN A 189 5.23 -10.36 16.86
N THR A 190 6.18 -11.26 17.06
CA THR A 190 7.44 -11.31 16.30
C THR A 190 7.42 -12.52 15.38
N ALA A 191 7.31 -12.29 14.07
CA ALA A 191 7.31 -13.33 13.06
C ALA A 191 8.59 -13.26 12.20
N SER A 192 9.47 -14.25 12.30
CA SER A 192 10.78 -14.16 11.64
C SER A 192 11.28 -15.42 10.97
N ASN A 193 12.03 -15.27 9.89
CA ASN A 193 12.66 -16.38 9.17
C ASN A 193 11.64 -17.46 8.74
N ASN A 194 10.40 -17.07 8.45
CA ASN A 194 9.42 -17.98 7.84
C ASN A 194 9.58 -17.98 6.32
N LEU A 195 9.44 -19.15 5.71
CA LEU A 195 9.78 -19.31 4.30
C LEU A 195 8.87 -18.49 3.39
N VAL A 196 7.58 -18.31 3.72
CA VAL A 196 6.63 -17.53 2.90
C VAL A 196 6.22 -16.23 3.61
N ALA A 197 5.39 -16.28 4.66
CA ALA A 197 4.86 -15.09 5.31
C ALA A 197 5.26 -15.00 6.80
N GLY A 198 5.45 -13.80 7.34
CA GLY A 198 5.50 -13.63 8.79
C GLY A 198 4.12 -13.83 9.40
N LEU A 199 3.22 -12.90 9.08
CA LEU A 199 1.80 -12.93 9.46
C LEU A 199 0.94 -12.90 8.19
N ALA A 200 -0.03 -13.79 8.08
CA ALA A 200 -0.93 -13.86 6.93
C ALA A 200 -2.38 -13.78 7.39
N VAL A 201 -3.15 -12.89 6.77
CA VAL A 201 -4.61 -12.75 6.92
C VAL A 201 -5.21 -13.03 5.55
N SER A 202 -6.03 -14.07 5.46
CA SER A 202 -6.56 -14.56 4.19
C SER A 202 -8.06 -14.80 4.28
N GLU A 203 -8.87 -14.15 3.45
CA GLU A 203 -10.34 -14.31 3.50
C GLU A 203 -10.89 -14.03 4.91
N ALA A 204 -10.51 -12.89 5.50
CA ALA A 204 -10.92 -12.48 6.83
C ALA A 204 -11.31 -10.99 6.83
N GLU A 205 -12.16 -10.61 7.78
CA GLU A 205 -12.75 -9.27 7.84
C GLU A 205 -12.44 -8.58 9.17
N ASN A 206 -12.36 -7.25 9.13
CA ASN A 206 -12.22 -6.39 10.31
C ASN A 206 -11.07 -6.80 11.25
N THR A 207 -9.95 -7.24 10.70
CA THR A 207 -8.79 -7.71 11.48
C THR A 207 -7.91 -6.52 11.87
N THR A 208 -7.50 -6.46 13.14
CA THR A 208 -6.55 -5.45 13.64
C THR A 208 -5.16 -6.06 13.82
N LEU A 209 -4.14 -5.42 13.24
CA LEU A 209 -2.74 -5.77 13.43
C LEU A 209 -2.02 -4.57 14.02
N THR A 210 -1.58 -4.67 15.28
CA THR A 210 -0.89 -3.58 15.97
C THR A 210 0.47 -4.00 16.51
N ASP A 211 1.48 -3.15 16.35
CA ASP A 211 2.79 -3.31 17.00
C ASP A 211 3.49 -4.65 16.69
N ASN A 212 3.23 -5.25 15.51
CA ASN A 212 3.90 -6.49 15.12
C ASN A 212 5.23 -6.22 14.41
N LEU A 213 6.19 -7.11 14.63
CA LEU A 213 7.47 -7.16 13.94
C LEU A 213 7.51 -8.39 13.02
N ALA A 214 7.57 -8.17 11.71
CA ALA A 214 7.82 -9.23 10.74
C ALA A 214 9.17 -9.02 10.06
N GLU A 215 10.15 -9.87 10.36
CA GLU A 215 11.53 -9.70 9.91
C GLU A 215 12.08 -10.93 9.17
N THR A 216 12.86 -10.72 8.11
CA THR A 216 13.58 -11.80 7.41
C THR A 216 12.67 -12.93 6.90
N ASN A 217 11.42 -12.61 6.54
CA ASN A 217 10.50 -13.57 5.92
C ASN A 217 10.74 -13.63 4.40
N GLY A 218 10.28 -14.69 3.74
CA GLY A 218 10.55 -14.87 2.30
C GLY A 218 9.66 -14.01 1.39
N PHE A 219 8.41 -14.39 1.21
CA PHE A 219 7.50 -13.70 0.30
C PHE A 219 6.95 -12.39 0.88
N ALA A 220 6.46 -12.45 2.12
CA ALA A 220 5.87 -11.29 2.79
C ALA A 220 6.27 -11.21 4.26
N GLY A 221 6.50 -10.00 4.77
CA GLY A 221 6.52 -9.78 6.22
C GLY A 221 5.10 -9.97 6.78
N ILE A 222 4.18 -9.14 6.29
CA ILE A 222 2.74 -9.25 6.57
C ILE A 222 2.00 -9.35 5.23
N ALA A 223 1.04 -10.27 5.12
CA ALA A 223 0.22 -10.45 3.93
C ALA A 223 -1.27 -10.35 4.27
N LEU A 224 -2.00 -9.53 3.53
CA LEU A 224 -3.47 -9.48 3.49
C LEU A 224 -3.92 -9.96 2.11
N VAL A 225 -4.71 -11.04 2.06
CA VAL A 225 -5.16 -11.64 0.81
C VAL A 225 -6.67 -11.87 0.87
N ASN A 226 -7.41 -11.31 -0.09
CA ASN A 226 -8.88 -11.35 -0.08
C ASN A 226 -9.49 -10.89 1.27
N ALA A 227 -8.81 -9.99 1.97
CA ALA A 227 -9.22 -9.48 3.27
C ALA A 227 -9.99 -8.16 3.13
N SER A 228 -10.88 -7.89 4.07
CA SER A 228 -11.67 -6.65 4.08
C SER A 228 -11.54 -5.91 5.40
N ALA A 229 -11.61 -4.58 5.34
CA ALA A 229 -11.64 -3.69 6.51
C ALA A 229 -10.51 -3.95 7.54
N SER A 230 -9.34 -4.41 7.09
CA SER A 230 -8.22 -4.67 7.98
C SER A 230 -7.52 -3.37 8.36
N VAL A 231 -7.15 -3.23 9.63
CA VAL A 231 -6.47 -2.04 10.16
C VAL A 231 -5.09 -2.42 10.68
N LEU A 232 -4.06 -1.86 10.08
CA LEU A 232 -2.65 -2.07 10.44
C LEU A 232 -2.11 -0.78 11.04
N THR A 233 -1.62 -0.84 12.28
CA THR A 233 -1.04 0.32 12.97
C THR A 233 0.29 -0.04 13.62
N ASN A 234 1.31 0.81 13.48
CA ASN A 234 2.62 0.67 14.14
C ASN A 234 3.34 -0.66 13.86
N ASN A 235 3.07 -1.31 12.73
CA ASN A 235 3.78 -2.54 12.38
C ASN A 235 5.15 -2.23 11.77
N THR A 236 6.10 -3.14 11.93
CA THR A 236 7.42 -3.07 11.28
C THR A 236 7.62 -4.30 10.42
N VAL A 237 7.84 -4.08 9.12
CA VAL A 237 8.17 -5.12 8.14
C VAL A 237 9.56 -4.88 7.57
N THR A 238 10.49 -5.81 7.80
CA THR A 238 11.90 -5.60 7.48
C THR A 238 12.57 -6.83 6.89
N ASP A 239 13.57 -6.60 6.03
CA ASP A 239 14.40 -7.65 5.44
C ASP A 239 13.61 -8.78 4.74
N THR A 240 12.45 -8.47 4.15
CA THR A 240 11.68 -9.48 3.39
C THR A 240 12.42 -9.82 2.09
N ARG A 241 12.86 -11.08 1.97
CA ARG A 241 13.83 -11.53 0.95
C ARG A 241 13.12 -12.25 -0.19
N ALA A 242 13.22 -11.72 -1.40
CA ALA A 242 12.68 -12.32 -2.62
C ALA A 242 12.84 -13.85 -2.66
N ASN A 243 11.71 -14.55 -2.55
CA ASN A 243 11.58 -15.98 -2.79
C ASN A 243 10.69 -16.20 -4.03
N THR A 244 10.72 -17.40 -4.62
CA THR A 244 9.87 -17.75 -5.76
C THR A 244 8.52 -18.38 -5.35
N HIS A 245 8.19 -18.38 -4.05
CA HIS A 245 7.02 -19.07 -3.50
C HIS A 245 5.91 -18.05 -3.20
N SER A 246 5.26 -17.58 -4.27
CA SER A 246 4.12 -16.66 -4.17
C SER A 246 2.80 -17.42 -4.02
N PRO A 247 2.00 -17.17 -2.96
CA PRO A 247 0.70 -17.80 -2.78
C PRO A 247 -0.37 -17.32 -3.78
N VAL A 248 -0.16 -16.17 -4.43
CA VAL A 248 -1.12 -15.61 -5.41
C VAL A 248 -0.57 -15.55 -6.84
N GLY A 249 0.55 -16.22 -7.11
CA GLY A 249 1.14 -16.30 -8.45
C GLY A 249 1.77 -14.99 -8.98
N VAL A 250 1.83 -13.94 -8.16
CA VAL A 250 2.53 -12.68 -8.47
C VAL A 250 4.00 -12.79 -8.05
N GLY A 251 4.93 -12.43 -8.91
CA GLY A 251 6.38 -12.64 -8.70
C GLY A 251 7.06 -11.66 -7.74
N GLU A 252 6.30 -10.92 -6.94
CA GLU A 252 6.80 -9.74 -6.22
C GLU A 252 6.63 -9.90 -4.71
N SER A 253 7.73 -10.16 -4.01
CA SER A 253 7.78 -10.14 -2.54
C SER A 253 7.70 -8.70 -2.01
N ALA A 254 7.03 -8.49 -0.88
CA ALA A 254 6.91 -7.17 -0.27
C ALA A 254 6.98 -7.25 1.27
N GLY A 255 7.45 -6.20 1.93
CA GLY A 255 7.39 -6.11 3.38
C GLY A 255 5.94 -6.26 3.87
N LEU A 256 5.04 -5.44 3.31
CA LEU A 256 3.60 -5.56 3.47
C LEU A 256 2.95 -5.79 2.10
N PHE A 257 2.19 -6.87 1.99
CA PHE A 257 1.55 -7.29 0.75
C PHE A 257 0.02 -7.29 0.89
N LEU A 258 -0.68 -6.58 0.01
CA LEU A 258 -2.13 -6.51 -0.06
C LEU A 258 -2.58 -7.04 -1.43
N ALA A 259 -3.31 -8.15 -1.46
CA ALA A 259 -3.89 -8.69 -2.68
C ALA A 259 -5.40 -8.80 -2.57
N ASN A 260 -6.12 -8.22 -3.53
CA ASN A 260 -7.59 -8.27 -3.60
C ASN A 260 -8.26 -7.83 -2.30
N THR A 261 -7.70 -6.82 -1.66
CA THR A 261 -8.23 -6.31 -0.38
C THR A 261 -9.27 -5.22 -0.62
N THR A 262 -10.16 -5.02 0.35
CA THR A 262 -11.12 -3.91 0.31
C THR A 262 -11.07 -3.08 1.58
N ASN A 263 -11.07 -1.75 1.43
CA ASN A 263 -11.16 -0.78 2.53
C ASN A 263 -10.16 -1.03 3.67
N SER A 264 -8.93 -1.43 3.36
CA SER A 264 -7.90 -1.68 4.37
C SER A 264 -7.12 -0.41 4.69
N GLU A 265 -6.86 -0.18 5.97
CA GLU A 265 -6.16 1.00 6.49
C GLU A 265 -4.77 0.60 7.00
N ILE A 266 -3.74 1.27 6.51
CA ILE A 266 -2.34 1.01 6.84
C ILE A 266 -1.73 2.31 7.31
N GLU A 267 -1.56 2.41 8.62
CA GLU A 267 -1.10 3.61 9.29
C GLU A 267 0.18 3.40 10.09
N ASN A 268 1.07 4.38 10.10
CA ASN A 268 2.25 4.42 10.97
C ASN A 268 3.12 3.16 10.86
N THR A 269 3.12 2.48 9.71
CA THR A 269 3.88 1.27 9.45
C THR A 269 5.27 1.63 8.94
N THR A 270 6.28 0.91 9.43
CA THR A 270 7.66 1.02 8.93
C THR A 270 7.94 -0.15 7.99
N ALA A 271 8.24 0.13 6.72
CA ALA A 271 8.63 -0.86 5.72
C ALA A 271 10.04 -0.56 5.21
N THR A 272 11.03 -1.35 5.64
CA THR A 272 12.44 -1.08 5.35
C THR A 272 13.20 -2.31 4.87
N THR A 273 14.20 -2.12 4.02
CA THR A 273 15.11 -3.19 3.53
C THR A 273 14.43 -4.42 2.92
N ASN A 274 13.20 -4.27 2.41
CA ASN A 274 12.49 -5.31 1.69
C ASN A 274 12.79 -5.22 0.17
N LYS A 275 12.25 -6.16 -0.62
CA LYS A 275 12.19 -5.97 -2.09
C LYS A 275 11.30 -4.77 -2.43
N ASN A 276 9.98 -4.95 -2.35
CA ASN A 276 9.03 -3.84 -2.29
C ASN A 276 8.72 -3.49 -0.83
N GLY A 277 8.52 -2.22 -0.51
CA GLY A 277 8.14 -1.81 0.84
C GLY A 277 6.71 -2.21 1.18
N LEU A 278 5.75 -1.50 0.56
CA LEU A 278 4.32 -1.78 0.59
C LEU A 278 3.87 -2.09 -0.84
N PHE A 279 3.18 -3.20 -1.06
CA PHE A 279 2.65 -3.55 -2.39
C PHE A 279 1.16 -3.88 -2.29
N ALA A 280 0.32 -3.15 -3.01
CA ALA A 280 -1.10 -3.40 -3.18
C ALA A 280 -1.41 -3.79 -4.63
N ILE A 281 -2.13 -4.90 -4.82
CA ILE A 281 -2.59 -5.36 -6.14
C ILE A 281 -4.05 -5.78 -6.10
N GLY A 282 -4.85 -5.33 -7.08
CA GLY A 282 -6.28 -5.67 -7.14
C GLY A 282 -7.08 -5.12 -5.96
N ALA A 283 -6.57 -4.09 -5.27
CA ALA A 283 -7.17 -3.57 -4.05
C ALA A 283 -8.18 -2.46 -4.36
N ALA A 284 -9.26 -2.38 -3.59
CA ALA A 284 -10.26 -1.31 -3.71
C ALA A 284 -10.35 -0.53 -2.39
N GLY A 285 -10.10 0.77 -2.45
CA GLY A 285 -10.13 1.64 -1.28
C GLY A 285 -9.01 1.45 -0.24
N PRO A 286 -7.78 1.01 -0.55
CA PRO A 286 -6.73 0.97 0.47
C PRO A 286 -6.31 2.40 0.86
N ALA A 287 -6.19 2.65 2.15
CA ALA A 287 -5.69 3.90 2.72
C ALA A 287 -4.30 3.71 3.34
N LEU A 288 -3.26 4.23 2.69
CA LEU A 288 -1.87 4.16 3.11
C LEU A 288 -1.46 5.52 3.69
N ALA A 289 -1.45 5.64 5.02
CA ALA A 289 -1.22 6.92 5.71
C ALA A 289 -0.04 6.90 6.68
N ASN A 290 0.73 8.00 6.73
CA ASN A 290 1.79 8.20 7.74
C ASN A 290 2.85 7.08 7.81
N ASN A 291 3.08 6.34 6.73
CA ASN A 291 4.04 5.24 6.72
C ASN A 291 5.47 5.73 6.43
N SER A 292 6.45 5.03 6.99
CA SER A 292 7.88 5.24 6.71
C SER A 292 8.40 4.09 5.86
N VAL A 293 8.64 4.36 4.58
CA VAL A 293 8.97 3.35 3.56
C VAL A 293 10.34 3.63 2.97
N THR A 294 11.37 2.92 3.45
CA THR A 294 12.75 3.32 3.20
C THR A 294 13.68 2.18 2.81
N SER A 295 14.67 2.45 1.96
CA SER A 295 15.76 1.48 1.68
C SER A 295 15.29 0.12 1.14
N ASN A 296 14.13 0.08 0.48
CA ASN A 296 13.66 -1.11 -0.22
C ASN A 296 14.33 -1.19 -1.60
N SER A 297 14.72 -2.39 -2.03
CA SER A 297 15.57 -2.54 -3.22
C SER A 297 14.86 -2.26 -4.54
N ASP A 298 13.53 -2.30 -4.53
CA ASP A 298 12.64 -2.07 -5.67
C ASP A 298 11.73 -0.86 -5.37
N VAL A 299 10.41 -0.95 -5.52
CA VAL A 299 9.52 0.18 -5.27
C VAL A 299 9.21 0.33 -3.78
N GLY A 300 9.18 1.56 -3.28
CA GLY A 300 8.76 1.88 -1.93
C GLY A 300 7.29 1.51 -1.72
N ILE A 301 6.38 2.24 -2.37
CA ILE A 301 4.95 1.96 -2.39
C ILE A 301 4.54 1.63 -3.82
N ASN A 302 4.19 0.37 -4.08
CA ASN A 302 3.70 -0.08 -5.38
C ASN A 302 2.19 -0.37 -5.30
N VAL A 303 1.44 0.11 -6.29
CA VAL A 303 -0.01 -0.06 -6.38
C VAL A 303 -0.36 -0.45 -7.81
N GLU A 304 -0.94 -1.63 -7.99
CA GLU A 304 -1.25 -2.18 -9.31
C GLU A 304 -2.72 -2.58 -9.40
N ALA A 305 -3.34 -2.33 -10.56
CA ALA A 305 -4.69 -2.80 -10.88
C ALA A 305 -5.72 -2.51 -9.78
N SER A 306 -5.65 -1.33 -9.16
CA SER A 306 -6.38 -0.98 -7.94
C SER A 306 -7.27 0.25 -8.15
N SER A 307 -8.29 0.44 -7.31
CA SER A 307 -9.19 1.59 -7.40
C SER A 307 -9.35 2.29 -6.06
N ASP A 308 -9.73 3.57 -6.10
CA ASP A 308 -10.08 4.36 -4.91
C ASP A 308 -8.93 4.45 -3.88
N VAL A 309 -7.68 4.41 -4.37
CA VAL A 309 -6.48 4.31 -3.52
C VAL A 309 -6.16 5.67 -2.91
N THR A 310 -5.89 5.70 -1.60
CA THR A 310 -5.45 6.92 -0.89
C THR A 310 -4.05 6.73 -0.32
N VAL A 311 -3.06 7.47 -0.82
CA VAL A 311 -1.67 7.45 -0.34
C VAL A 311 -1.34 8.82 0.25
N THR A 312 -1.29 8.95 1.57
CA THR A 312 -1.11 10.27 2.21
C THR A 312 -0.08 10.34 3.33
N ARG A 313 0.64 11.46 3.41
CA ARG A 313 1.58 11.76 4.51
C ARG A 313 2.67 10.70 4.71
N ASN A 314 3.00 9.94 3.66
CA ASN A 314 4.05 8.94 3.74
C ASN A 314 5.43 9.58 3.52
N VAL A 315 6.44 8.98 4.15
CA VAL A 315 7.85 9.26 3.92
C VAL A 315 8.43 8.11 3.12
N VAL A 316 8.75 8.35 1.84
CA VAL A 316 9.22 7.32 0.91
C VAL A 316 10.61 7.68 0.41
N ARG A 317 11.66 7.02 0.93
CA ARG A 317 13.04 7.44 0.68
C ARG A 317 14.04 6.33 0.39
N SER A 318 15.00 6.62 -0.48
CA SER A 318 16.14 5.73 -0.73
C SER A 318 15.73 4.33 -1.19
N ASN A 319 14.62 4.22 -1.92
CA ASN A 319 14.19 2.98 -2.55
C ASN A 319 14.71 2.91 -4.00
N GLY A 320 14.44 1.82 -4.70
CA GLY A 320 14.59 1.74 -6.16
C GLY A 320 13.69 2.77 -6.87
N GLY A 321 12.37 2.64 -6.72
CA GLY A 321 11.37 3.65 -7.08
C GLY A 321 10.63 4.18 -5.86
N GLY A 322 10.07 5.40 -5.92
CA GLY A 322 9.32 5.96 -4.80
C GLY A 322 7.90 5.39 -4.66
N ILE A 323 6.91 6.12 -5.18
CA ILE A 323 5.48 5.72 -5.20
C ILE A 323 5.09 5.45 -6.66
N GLY A 324 4.67 4.22 -6.96
CA GLY A 324 4.21 3.82 -8.29
C GLY A 324 2.74 3.40 -8.28
N LEU A 325 1.95 3.92 -9.22
CA LEU A 325 0.62 3.42 -9.56
C LEU A 325 0.63 2.92 -11.00
N ASP A 326 0.17 1.69 -11.23
CA ASP A 326 0.01 1.08 -12.54
C ASP A 326 -1.44 0.60 -12.72
N SER A 327 -2.05 0.96 -13.84
CA SER A 327 -3.37 0.48 -14.27
C SER A 327 -4.44 0.66 -13.19
N SER A 328 -4.40 1.80 -12.48
CA SER A 328 -5.19 2.06 -11.28
C SER A 328 -6.03 3.34 -11.44
N GLU A 329 -7.22 3.41 -10.84
CA GLU A 329 -8.15 4.52 -11.12
C GLU A 329 -8.64 5.23 -9.85
N ASN A 330 -9.12 6.46 -10.01
CA ASN A 330 -9.78 7.25 -8.96
C ASN A 330 -8.94 7.38 -7.67
N SER A 331 -7.65 7.69 -7.83
CA SER A 331 -6.69 7.64 -6.73
C SER A 331 -6.30 9.02 -6.22
N THR A 332 -5.96 9.12 -4.93
CA THR A 332 -5.46 10.35 -4.30
C THR A 332 -4.09 10.12 -3.68
N ILE A 333 -3.09 10.85 -4.15
CA ILE A 333 -1.72 10.85 -3.63
C ILE A 333 -1.46 12.24 -3.06
N ALA A 334 -1.41 12.39 -1.73
CA ALA A 334 -1.32 13.71 -1.14
C ALA A 334 -0.39 13.86 0.06
N ASN A 335 0.31 14.99 0.15
CA ASN A 335 1.17 15.32 1.28
C ASN A 335 2.31 14.32 1.53
N ASN A 336 2.77 13.60 0.50
CA ASN A 336 3.88 12.65 0.65
C ASN A 336 5.22 13.35 0.46
N VAL A 337 6.25 12.82 1.14
CA VAL A 337 7.63 13.25 0.95
C VAL A 337 8.42 12.09 0.33
N VAL A 338 8.81 12.26 -0.92
CA VAL A 338 9.33 11.19 -1.79
C VAL A 338 10.71 11.58 -2.31
N ASP A 339 11.75 11.21 -1.56
CA ASP A 339 13.09 11.73 -1.77
C ASP A 339 14.16 10.65 -2.00
N ALA A 340 15.17 10.99 -2.80
CA ALA A 340 16.40 10.21 -2.95
C ALA A 340 16.15 8.75 -3.39
N ASN A 341 15.09 8.50 -4.16
CA ASN A 341 14.87 7.19 -4.78
C ASN A 341 15.73 7.07 -6.04
N SER A 342 16.08 5.84 -6.42
CA SER A 342 17.08 5.56 -7.46
C SER A 342 16.58 5.85 -8.88
N VAL A 343 15.25 5.84 -9.07
CA VAL A 343 14.56 6.18 -10.31
C VAL A 343 13.59 7.32 -10.03
N ASP A 344 12.29 7.14 -10.27
CA ASP A 344 11.29 8.19 -10.15
C ASP A 344 10.86 8.41 -8.69
N GLY A 345 10.46 9.64 -8.40
CA GLY A 345 9.78 9.97 -7.15
C GLY A 345 8.38 9.37 -7.13
N ILE A 346 7.45 10.00 -7.84
CA ILE A 346 6.08 9.48 -8.01
C ILE A 346 5.85 9.20 -9.49
N SER A 347 5.36 8.01 -9.83
CA SER A 347 5.08 7.62 -11.21
C SER A 347 3.67 7.04 -11.34
N LEU A 348 2.91 7.55 -12.31
CA LEU A 348 1.62 7.03 -12.74
C LEU A 348 1.76 6.41 -14.13
N PHE A 349 1.33 5.16 -14.28
CA PHE A 349 1.29 4.46 -15.57
C PHE A 349 -0.14 3.97 -15.81
N ALA A 350 -0.80 4.47 -16.85
CA ALA A 350 -2.21 4.15 -17.14
C ALA A 350 -3.11 4.29 -15.90
N ALA A 351 -2.93 5.36 -15.12
CA ALA A 351 -3.61 5.58 -13.86
C ALA A 351 -4.56 6.79 -13.91
N ASP A 352 -5.72 6.58 -14.52
CA ASP A 352 -6.71 7.62 -14.81
C ASP A 352 -7.37 8.21 -13.55
N ASP A 353 -7.93 9.42 -13.68
CA ASP A 353 -8.71 10.10 -12.64
C ASP A 353 -7.95 10.25 -11.30
N THR A 354 -6.64 10.53 -11.38
CA THR A 354 -5.77 10.60 -10.21
C THR A 354 -5.51 12.05 -9.76
N LEU A 355 -5.62 12.30 -8.45
CA LEU A 355 -5.26 13.57 -7.80
C LEU A 355 -3.90 13.46 -7.10
N LEU A 356 -2.92 14.24 -7.56
CA LEU A 356 -1.65 14.47 -6.88
C LEU A 356 -1.67 15.84 -6.24
N SER A 357 -1.66 15.93 -4.91
CA SER A 357 -1.66 17.23 -4.23
C SER A 357 -0.65 17.39 -3.10
N ASN A 358 0.01 18.54 -3.03
CA ASN A 358 0.94 18.87 -1.94
C ASN A 358 2.07 17.85 -1.71
N ASN A 359 2.52 17.14 -2.75
CA ASN A 359 3.63 16.20 -2.63
C ASN A 359 4.98 16.89 -2.82
N SER A 360 6.00 16.46 -2.08
CA SER A 360 7.39 16.89 -2.27
C SER A 360 8.22 15.74 -2.82
N ALA A 361 8.62 15.83 -4.08
CA ALA A 361 9.50 14.86 -4.74
C ALA A 361 10.89 15.47 -4.99
N ALA A 362 11.93 14.99 -4.30
CA ALA A 362 13.25 15.61 -4.40
C ALA A 362 14.43 14.66 -4.50
N SER A 363 15.42 15.07 -5.31
CA SER A 363 16.70 14.36 -5.43
C SER A 363 16.53 12.91 -5.91
N ASN A 364 15.47 12.63 -6.68
CA ASN A 364 15.25 11.31 -7.27
C ASN A 364 16.14 11.14 -8.52
N GLY A 365 16.53 9.89 -8.79
CA GLY A 365 17.49 9.52 -9.83
C GLY A 365 16.97 9.61 -11.26
N ALA A 366 15.67 9.85 -11.45
CA ALA A 366 15.03 10.15 -12.73
C ALA A 366 14.06 11.34 -12.58
N PHE A 367 12.76 11.14 -12.79
CA PHE A 367 11.74 12.20 -12.71
C PHE A 367 11.34 12.49 -11.25
N GLY A 368 10.92 13.73 -10.98
CA GLY A 368 10.27 14.04 -9.71
C GLY A 368 8.88 13.42 -9.65
N LEU A 369 8.03 13.84 -10.59
CA LEU A 369 6.68 13.31 -10.83
C LEU A 369 6.55 12.96 -12.32
N LEU A 370 6.16 11.73 -12.62
CA LEU A 370 5.89 11.25 -13.98
C LEU A 370 4.44 10.80 -14.07
N VAL A 371 3.73 11.27 -15.10
CA VAL A 371 2.42 10.78 -15.50
C VAL A 371 2.54 10.27 -16.93
N GLU A 372 2.33 8.97 -17.12
CA GLU A 372 2.46 8.30 -18.40
C GLU A 372 1.18 7.55 -18.76
N GLY A 373 0.67 7.79 -19.96
CA GLY A 373 -0.51 7.09 -20.50
C GLY A 373 -1.78 7.24 -19.66
N SER A 374 -1.88 8.29 -18.83
CA SER A 374 -2.97 8.49 -17.87
C SER A 374 -3.81 9.72 -18.24
N ASN A 375 -5.11 9.66 -18.01
CA ASN A 375 -6.06 10.70 -18.40
C ASN A 375 -6.63 11.41 -17.18
N ASP A 376 -7.11 12.65 -17.39
CA ASP A 376 -7.89 13.41 -16.42
C ASP A 376 -7.19 13.55 -15.04
N THR A 377 -5.85 13.61 -15.06
CA THR A 377 -5.03 13.71 -13.85
C THR A 377 -4.93 15.17 -13.39
N VAL A 378 -5.07 15.39 -12.08
CA VAL A 378 -4.94 16.73 -11.46
C VAL A 378 -3.71 16.77 -10.58
N LEU A 379 -2.79 17.67 -10.87
CA LEU A 379 -1.58 17.93 -10.10
C LEU A 379 -1.70 19.33 -9.48
N SER A 380 -1.84 19.43 -8.17
CA SER A 380 -1.93 20.72 -7.46
C SER A 380 -0.90 20.88 -6.35
N ASP A 381 -0.28 22.05 -6.23
CA ASP A 381 0.62 22.40 -5.12
C ASP A 381 1.81 21.44 -4.92
N ASN A 382 2.23 20.69 -5.95
CA ASN A 382 3.33 19.74 -5.81
C ASN A 382 4.68 20.44 -6.00
N THR A 383 5.69 19.99 -5.26
CA THR A 383 7.07 20.46 -5.39
C THR A 383 7.97 19.35 -5.92
N ALA A 384 8.55 19.54 -7.10
CA ALA A 384 9.55 18.66 -7.70
C ALA A 384 10.91 19.37 -7.81
N ARG A 385 11.92 18.94 -7.05
CA ARG A 385 13.20 19.65 -7.02
C ARG A 385 14.43 18.78 -7.08
N THR A 386 15.48 19.26 -7.75
CA THR A 386 16.80 18.61 -7.77
C THR A 386 16.78 17.17 -8.28
N ASN A 387 15.79 16.81 -9.11
CA ASN A 387 15.72 15.49 -9.72
C ASN A 387 16.66 15.41 -10.94
N ALA A 388 17.10 14.19 -11.27
CA ALA A 388 18.12 13.99 -12.28
C ALA A 388 17.61 14.09 -13.73
N LEU A 389 16.30 14.06 -13.95
CA LEU A 389 15.64 14.38 -15.21
C LEU A 389 14.69 15.58 -15.02
N ALA A 390 13.47 15.52 -15.56
CA ALA A 390 12.49 16.59 -15.41
C ALA A 390 11.88 16.61 -14.00
N GLY A 391 11.42 17.80 -13.59
CA GLY A 391 10.67 17.95 -12.33
C GLY A 391 9.33 17.25 -12.39
N ILE A 392 8.49 17.69 -13.32
CA ILE A 392 7.15 17.12 -13.57
C ILE A 392 7.03 16.83 -15.07
N ALA A 393 6.69 15.60 -15.41
CA ALA A 393 6.53 15.16 -16.80
C ALA A 393 5.14 14.56 -17.02
N LEU A 394 4.49 14.99 -18.11
CA LEU A 394 3.31 14.40 -18.71
C LEU A 394 3.72 13.78 -20.05
N VAL A 395 3.48 12.48 -20.21
CA VAL A 395 3.80 11.72 -21.42
C VAL A 395 2.58 10.92 -21.82
N GLU A 396 2.02 11.17 -23.01
CA GLU A 396 0.78 10.52 -23.44
C GLU A 396 -0.37 10.71 -22.43
N ALA A 397 -0.39 11.85 -21.73
CA ALA A 397 -1.30 12.12 -20.62
C ALA A 397 -2.34 13.19 -20.97
N ASN A 398 -3.56 12.76 -21.29
CA ASN A 398 -4.58 13.63 -21.86
C ASN A 398 -5.36 14.38 -20.79
N ALA A 399 -5.85 15.57 -21.14
CA ALA A 399 -6.79 16.37 -20.33
C ALA A 399 -6.31 16.64 -18.89
N SER A 400 -5.00 16.65 -18.67
CA SER A 400 -4.42 16.82 -17.33
C SER A 400 -4.35 18.29 -16.91
N THR A 401 -4.59 18.57 -15.63
CA THR A 401 -4.53 19.92 -15.05
C THR A 401 -3.37 20.03 -14.08
N LEU A 402 -2.46 20.98 -14.31
CA LEU A 402 -1.36 21.33 -13.42
C LEU A 402 -1.62 22.73 -12.86
N SER A 403 -1.85 22.85 -11.55
CA SER A 403 -2.02 24.14 -10.87
C SER A 403 -1.04 24.33 -9.71
N ASP A 404 -0.43 25.50 -9.59
CA ASP A 404 0.38 25.88 -8.42
C ASP A 404 1.57 24.93 -8.13
N ASN A 405 2.05 24.19 -9.12
CA ASN A 405 3.18 23.28 -8.92
C ASN A 405 4.51 24.02 -9.04
N ALA A 406 5.51 23.61 -8.28
CA ALA A 406 6.86 24.15 -8.31
C ALA A 406 7.88 23.08 -8.76
N ALA A 407 8.35 23.19 -10.00
CA ALA A 407 9.42 22.38 -10.55
C ALA A 407 10.73 23.19 -10.61
N THR A 408 11.65 22.95 -9.68
CA THR A 408 12.83 23.81 -9.51
C THR A 408 14.16 23.07 -9.42
N ALA A 409 15.21 23.61 -10.02
CA ALA A 409 16.57 23.07 -9.91
C ALA A 409 16.71 21.61 -10.38
N ASN A 410 15.84 21.16 -11.28
CA ASN A 410 15.94 19.85 -11.91
C ASN A 410 16.96 19.88 -13.05
N ARG A 411 17.59 18.74 -13.33
CA ARG A 411 18.72 18.70 -14.26
C ARG A 411 18.30 18.91 -15.71
N ASN A 412 17.06 18.56 -16.07
CA ASN A 412 16.52 18.78 -17.41
C ASN A 412 15.37 19.80 -17.35
N GLU A 413 14.18 19.47 -17.81
CA GLU A 413 13.03 20.37 -17.82
C GLU A 413 12.43 20.60 -16.40
N GLY A 414 11.87 21.78 -16.15
CA GLY A 414 10.98 21.97 -15.01
C GLY A 414 9.69 21.20 -15.22
N LEU A 415 8.96 21.61 -16.26
CA LEU A 415 7.72 20.99 -16.70
C LEU A 415 7.90 20.47 -18.13
N LEU A 416 7.56 19.20 -18.36
CA LEU A 416 7.66 18.55 -19.67
C LEU A 416 6.30 17.97 -20.06
N LEU A 417 5.82 18.31 -21.26
CA LEU A 417 4.65 17.72 -21.90
C LEU A 417 5.08 17.08 -23.22
N VAL A 418 4.73 15.81 -23.42
CA VAL A 418 4.95 15.06 -24.66
C VAL A 418 3.67 14.33 -25.03
N ASP A 419 3.15 14.56 -26.22
CA ASP A 419 1.91 13.94 -26.73
C ASP A 419 0.75 13.96 -25.71
N SER A 420 0.56 15.11 -25.05
CA SER A 420 -0.33 15.22 -23.89
C SER A 420 -1.45 16.24 -24.13
N PRO A 421 -2.36 16.00 -25.10
CA PRO A 421 -3.32 16.98 -25.55
C PRO A 421 -4.33 17.41 -24.48
N GLY A 422 -4.77 18.66 -24.59
CA GLY A 422 -5.79 19.23 -23.69
C GLY A 422 -5.27 19.61 -22.31
N ALA A 423 -3.94 19.68 -22.12
CA ALA A 423 -3.35 20.02 -20.83
C ALA A 423 -3.59 21.50 -20.44
N VAL A 424 -3.91 21.73 -19.16
CA VAL A 424 -4.08 23.08 -18.59
C VAL A 424 -3.02 23.32 -17.53
N LEU A 425 -2.14 24.29 -17.74
CA LEU A 425 -1.07 24.68 -16.83
C LEU A 425 -1.36 26.07 -16.28
N MET A 426 -1.70 26.17 -14.99
CA MET A 426 -2.04 27.44 -14.35
C MET A 426 -1.13 27.72 -13.14
N GLU A 427 -0.58 28.92 -13.05
CA GLU A 427 0.15 29.40 -11.85
C GLU A 427 1.34 28.51 -11.43
N ASN A 428 1.90 27.71 -12.35
CA ASN A 428 3.05 26.86 -12.05
C ASN A 428 4.36 27.64 -12.09
N THR A 429 5.34 27.18 -11.32
CA THR A 429 6.71 27.70 -11.28
C THR A 429 7.70 26.69 -11.86
N ALA A 430 8.43 27.07 -12.91
CA ALA A 430 9.42 26.23 -13.58
C ALA A 430 10.78 26.94 -13.67
N ASN A 431 11.53 26.95 -12.56
CA ASN A 431 12.71 27.80 -12.39
C ASN A 431 14.01 27.04 -12.16
N ARG A 432 15.13 27.59 -12.67
CA ARG A 432 16.49 27.04 -12.45
C ARG A 432 16.69 25.62 -12.95
N ASN A 433 15.96 25.25 -13.98
CA ASN A 433 16.10 23.97 -14.66
C ASN A 433 16.97 24.16 -15.92
N ALA A 434 17.29 23.10 -16.66
CA ALA A 434 17.90 23.25 -17.98
C ALA A 434 16.95 23.96 -18.93
N ASP A 435 15.68 23.56 -18.99
CA ASP A 435 14.62 24.33 -19.65
C ASP A 435 13.45 24.49 -18.70
N GLY A 436 12.70 25.59 -18.83
CA GLY A 436 11.59 25.85 -17.93
C GLY A 436 10.39 24.95 -18.21
N LEU A 437 9.62 25.29 -19.23
CA LEU A 437 8.46 24.55 -19.71
C LEU A 437 8.71 24.08 -21.15
N ARG A 438 8.61 22.78 -21.40
CA ARG A 438 8.72 22.18 -22.73
C ARG A 438 7.42 21.49 -23.11
N ILE A 439 6.92 21.77 -24.31
CA ILE A 439 5.70 21.21 -24.89
C ILE A 439 6.04 20.67 -26.28
N ASP A 440 6.03 19.35 -26.41
CA ASP A 440 6.37 18.64 -27.64
C ASP A 440 5.18 17.80 -28.12
N ASP A 441 4.93 17.81 -29.43
CA ASP A 441 3.95 16.95 -30.10
C ASP A 441 2.55 17.03 -29.47
N THR A 442 2.18 18.18 -28.90
CA THR A 442 0.98 18.32 -28.07
C THR A 442 -0.02 19.29 -28.68
N ALA A 443 -1.32 19.00 -28.54
CA ALA A 443 -2.40 19.85 -29.01
C ALA A 443 -3.21 20.46 -27.85
N ASP A 444 -3.95 21.53 -28.14
CA ASP A 444 -5.00 22.09 -27.25
C ASP A 444 -4.49 22.45 -25.83
N THR A 445 -3.23 22.89 -25.72
CA THR A 445 -2.62 23.25 -24.43
C THR A 445 -2.93 24.69 -24.03
N VAL A 446 -3.23 24.91 -22.76
CA VAL A 446 -3.45 26.25 -22.20
C VAL A 446 -2.50 26.48 -21.03
N ALA A 447 -1.52 27.37 -21.21
CA ALA A 447 -0.56 27.76 -20.17
C ALA A 447 -0.80 29.21 -19.74
N LEU A 448 -1.29 29.40 -18.52
CA LEU A 448 -1.73 30.66 -17.94
C LEU A 448 -0.96 31.01 -16.66
N PHE A 449 -0.52 32.26 -16.53
CA PHE A 449 0.06 32.78 -15.28
C PHE A 449 1.26 32.00 -14.73
N ASN A 450 1.93 31.20 -15.55
CA ASN A 450 3.09 30.44 -15.11
C ASN A 450 4.30 31.36 -14.96
N THR A 451 5.15 31.07 -13.98
CA THR A 451 6.44 31.75 -13.75
C THR A 451 7.58 30.83 -14.20
N VAL A 452 8.32 31.26 -15.21
CA VAL A 452 9.35 30.45 -15.86
C VAL A 452 10.65 31.25 -15.98
N ALA A 453 11.56 31.03 -15.05
CA ALA A 453 12.68 31.94 -14.86
C ALA A 453 13.99 31.29 -14.45
N GLU A 454 15.08 31.97 -14.78
CA GLU A 454 16.44 31.58 -14.39
C GLU A 454 16.84 30.17 -14.85
N ASN A 455 16.28 29.70 -15.97
CA ASN A 455 16.66 28.43 -16.56
C ASN A 455 17.93 28.57 -17.42
N ASP A 456 18.74 27.51 -17.51
CA ASP A 456 20.01 27.52 -18.27
C ASP A 456 19.81 27.54 -19.79
N GLY A 457 18.62 27.18 -20.25
CA GLY A 457 18.19 27.10 -21.64
C GLY A 457 17.04 28.06 -21.92
N ASP A 458 16.01 27.58 -22.60
CA ASP A 458 14.83 28.38 -22.92
C ASP A 458 13.86 28.42 -21.74
N GLY A 459 13.15 29.54 -21.60
CA GLY A 459 12.04 29.64 -20.67
C GLY A 459 10.93 28.67 -21.08
N ILE A 460 10.26 28.97 -22.18
CA ILE A 460 9.21 28.11 -22.74
C ILE A 460 9.65 27.64 -24.13
N ARG A 461 9.60 26.33 -24.39
CA ARG A 461 9.85 25.74 -25.70
C ARG A 461 8.63 24.95 -26.18
N LEU A 462 8.19 25.24 -27.40
CA LEU A 462 7.14 24.50 -28.13
C LEU A 462 7.72 23.88 -29.40
N ASN A 463 7.49 22.58 -29.61
CA ASN A 463 7.84 21.89 -30.84
C ASN A 463 6.65 21.06 -31.36
N ASN A 464 6.41 21.10 -32.66
CA ASN A 464 5.38 20.32 -33.36
C ASN A 464 4.01 20.31 -32.63
N SER A 465 3.63 21.45 -32.07
CA SER A 465 2.45 21.57 -31.20
C SER A 465 1.40 22.46 -31.86
N THR A 466 0.13 22.17 -31.60
CA THR A 466 -0.97 22.96 -32.16
C THR A 466 -1.90 23.48 -31.10
N ASP A 467 -2.67 24.52 -31.44
CA ASP A 467 -3.78 24.99 -30.60
C ASP A 467 -3.37 25.38 -29.18
N THR A 468 -2.16 25.90 -29.07
CA THR A 468 -1.58 26.22 -27.78
C THR A 468 -1.74 27.71 -27.49
N ALA A 469 -2.31 28.01 -26.32
CA ALA A 469 -2.40 29.35 -25.78
C ALA A 469 -1.39 29.52 -24.64
N LEU A 470 -0.40 30.39 -24.85
CA LEU A 470 0.49 30.87 -23.80
C LEU A 470 0.04 32.28 -23.45
N ALA A 471 -0.62 32.46 -22.30
CA ALA A 471 -1.10 33.77 -21.90
C ALA A 471 -0.69 34.16 -20.48
N LEU A 472 -0.34 35.44 -20.31
CA LEU A 472 -0.07 36.06 -19.01
C LEU A 472 1.04 35.36 -18.21
N ASN A 473 1.93 34.63 -18.89
CA ASN A 473 3.07 33.98 -18.25
C ASN A 473 4.17 35.00 -17.99
N THR A 474 4.90 34.84 -16.89
CA THR A 474 6.12 35.60 -16.60
C THR A 474 7.31 34.75 -16.98
N VAL A 475 8.02 35.12 -18.04
CA VAL A 475 9.21 34.42 -18.54
C VAL A 475 10.40 35.36 -18.43
N ALA A 476 11.38 35.02 -17.60
CA ALA A 476 12.44 35.98 -17.30
C ALA A 476 13.79 35.36 -16.94
N ARG A 477 14.86 36.02 -17.36
CA ARG A 477 16.25 35.68 -17.00
C ARG A 477 16.65 34.25 -17.40
N ASN A 478 16.08 33.72 -18.48
CA ASN A 478 16.50 32.43 -19.05
C ASN A 478 17.72 32.63 -19.95
N ALA A 479 18.73 31.78 -19.84
CA ALA A 479 20.05 32.07 -20.40
C ALA A 479 20.11 31.96 -21.94
N ASN A 480 19.25 31.15 -22.57
CA ASN A 480 19.19 31.05 -24.04
C ASN A 480 18.12 32.01 -24.62
N GLY A 481 16.84 31.71 -24.39
CA GLY A 481 15.72 32.49 -24.92
C GLY A 481 14.49 32.49 -24.00
N GLY A 482 13.58 33.43 -24.23
CA GLY A 482 12.32 33.52 -23.49
C GLY A 482 11.34 32.44 -23.95
N ILE A 483 10.73 32.65 -25.13
CA ILE A 483 9.81 31.70 -25.76
C ILE A 483 10.38 31.26 -27.11
N ALA A 484 10.59 29.96 -27.31
CA ALA A 484 11.04 29.36 -28.56
C ALA A 484 9.95 28.45 -29.14
N VAL A 485 9.60 28.65 -30.41
CA VAL A 485 8.54 27.91 -31.12
C VAL A 485 9.10 27.36 -32.42
N ALA A 486 8.92 26.06 -32.65
CA ALA A 486 9.28 25.38 -33.89
C ALA A 486 8.16 24.46 -34.38
N ASP A 487 7.96 24.40 -35.70
CA ASP A 487 7.05 23.46 -36.38
C ASP A 487 5.61 23.45 -35.82
N SER A 488 5.17 24.56 -35.22
CA SER A 488 3.94 24.63 -34.43
C SER A 488 2.91 25.56 -35.07
N ASN A 489 1.62 25.26 -34.90
CA ASN A 489 0.57 25.96 -35.65
C ASN A 489 -0.63 26.35 -34.78
N ARG A 490 -1.31 27.45 -35.14
CA ARG A 490 -2.51 27.95 -34.42
C ARG A 490 -2.18 28.29 -32.96
N LEU A 491 -1.25 29.21 -32.78
CA LEU A 491 -0.75 29.59 -31.46
C LEU A 491 -1.28 30.96 -31.05
N LEU A 492 -1.60 31.11 -29.77
CA LEU A 492 -1.92 32.40 -29.16
C LEU A 492 -0.86 32.74 -28.11
N LEU A 493 -0.08 33.79 -28.35
CA LEU A 493 0.84 34.39 -27.39
C LEU A 493 0.24 35.70 -26.88
N LEU A 494 -0.36 35.69 -25.70
CA LEU A 494 -1.16 36.81 -25.19
C LEU A 494 -0.59 37.37 -23.89
N LEU A 495 -0.14 38.62 -23.91
CA LEU A 495 0.26 39.40 -22.72
C LEU A 495 1.29 38.68 -21.83
N ASN A 496 2.23 37.94 -22.44
CA ASN A 496 3.34 37.33 -21.70
C ASN A 496 4.37 38.40 -21.31
N ILE A 497 4.81 38.38 -20.06
CA ILE A 497 5.80 39.30 -19.52
C ILE A 497 7.18 38.68 -19.73
N LEU A 498 7.93 39.20 -20.70
CA LEU A 498 9.27 38.73 -21.07
C LEU A 498 10.34 39.69 -20.53
N GLY A 499 11.44 39.19 -19.97
CA GLY A 499 12.42 40.11 -19.37
C GLY A 499 13.76 39.50 -18.96
N GLY A 500 14.84 40.07 -19.51
CA GLY A 500 16.20 39.71 -19.12
C GLY A 500 16.66 38.33 -19.59
N ASP A 501 15.90 37.71 -20.50
CA ASP A 501 16.29 36.49 -21.20
C ASP A 501 17.46 36.75 -22.16
N GLY A 502 18.11 35.68 -22.62
CA GLY A 502 19.28 35.68 -23.49
C GLY A 502 19.05 36.29 -24.88
N GLU A 503 19.56 35.65 -25.93
CA GLU A 503 19.68 36.28 -27.26
C GLU A 503 18.32 36.63 -27.90
N ARG A 504 17.23 35.97 -27.49
CA ARG A 504 15.90 36.10 -28.12
C ARG A 504 14.77 36.08 -27.09
N ALA A 505 13.98 37.14 -27.03
CA ALA A 505 12.77 37.17 -26.20
C ALA A 505 11.70 36.20 -26.72
N VAL A 506 11.47 36.20 -28.04
CA VAL A 506 10.60 35.24 -28.74
C VAL A 506 11.24 34.84 -30.06
N GLU A 507 11.32 33.54 -30.32
CA GLU A 507 11.76 32.96 -31.59
C GLU A 507 10.67 32.03 -32.14
N ILE A 508 10.36 32.18 -33.43
CA ILE A 508 9.36 31.38 -34.14
C ILE A 508 9.97 30.91 -35.45
N THR A 509 10.04 29.59 -35.65
CA THR A 509 10.63 28.94 -36.83
C THR A 509 9.64 27.93 -37.41
N ASP A 510 9.51 27.91 -38.74
CA ASP A 510 8.69 26.94 -39.49
C ASP A 510 7.26 26.73 -38.92
N SER A 511 6.67 27.82 -38.43
CA SER A 511 5.40 27.84 -37.70
C SER A 511 4.42 28.83 -38.34
N GLU A 512 3.16 28.45 -38.48
CA GLU A 512 2.11 29.26 -39.11
C GLU A 512 0.98 29.61 -38.13
N SER A 513 0.20 30.64 -38.46
CA SER A 513 -0.98 31.05 -37.67
C SER A 513 -0.66 31.35 -36.20
N VAL A 514 0.43 32.07 -35.94
CA VAL A 514 0.81 32.55 -34.61
C VAL A 514 0.26 33.97 -34.41
N LEU A 515 -0.71 34.13 -33.53
CA LEU A 515 -1.22 35.42 -33.09
C LEU A 515 -0.48 35.86 -31.81
N ARG A 516 0.26 36.96 -31.90
CA ARG A 516 1.00 37.54 -30.78
C ARG A 516 0.44 38.91 -30.42
N LEU A 517 0.06 39.07 -29.17
CA LEU A 517 -0.52 40.29 -28.61
C LEU A 517 0.26 40.62 -27.33
N ASP A 518 1.20 41.57 -27.40
CA ASP A 518 2.11 41.86 -26.28
C ASP A 518 1.55 42.94 -25.35
N SER A 519 0.53 43.68 -25.79
CA SER A 519 -0.07 44.79 -25.06
C SER A 519 -1.60 44.80 -25.14
N PHE A 520 -2.23 45.55 -24.23
CA PHE A 520 -3.67 45.80 -24.30
C PHE A 520 -4.06 46.57 -25.57
N ASP A 521 -3.18 47.42 -26.09
CA ASP A 521 -3.41 48.16 -27.34
C ASP A 521 -3.51 47.19 -28.53
N ASP A 522 -2.68 46.15 -28.59
CA ASP A 522 -2.76 45.12 -29.63
C ASP A 522 -4.09 44.36 -29.58
N LEU A 523 -4.55 44.05 -28.36
CA LEU A 523 -5.82 43.37 -28.14
C LEU A 523 -7.02 44.25 -28.53
N GLU A 524 -7.02 45.53 -28.15
CA GLU A 524 -8.06 46.49 -28.54
C GLU A 524 -8.12 46.66 -30.07
N ALA A 525 -6.95 46.76 -30.73
CA ALA A 525 -6.87 46.89 -32.19
C ALA A 525 -7.50 45.67 -32.89
N LEU A 526 -7.16 44.45 -32.45
CA LEU A 526 -7.73 43.22 -33.00
C LEU A 526 -9.25 43.15 -32.77
N LEU A 527 -9.72 43.49 -31.57
CA LEU A 527 -11.15 43.51 -31.27
C LEU A 527 -11.90 44.53 -32.14
N GLY A 528 -11.29 45.69 -32.43
CA GLY A 528 -11.84 46.68 -33.36
C GLY A 528 -12.02 46.10 -34.77
N GLU A 529 -11.00 45.43 -35.31
CA GLU A 529 -11.08 44.80 -36.65
C GLU A 529 -12.15 43.71 -36.73
N VAL A 530 -12.33 42.92 -35.67
CA VAL A 530 -13.33 41.84 -35.62
C VAL A 530 -14.74 42.38 -35.44
N LEU A 531 -14.93 43.47 -34.70
CA LEU A 531 -16.24 44.06 -34.43
C LEU A 531 -16.73 44.99 -35.55
N ASP A 532 -15.81 45.58 -36.32
CA ASP A 532 -16.12 46.47 -37.44
C ASP A 532 -16.25 45.74 -38.79
N GLY A 533 -15.87 44.45 -38.87
CA GLY A 533 -16.01 43.57 -40.03
C GLY A 533 -17.26 42.70 -39.98
#